data_AF-A0A2D9F2P5-F1
#
_entry.id   AF-A0A2D9F2P5-F1
#
_cell.length_a   1.000
_cell.length_b   1.000
_cell.length_c   1.000
_cell.angle_alpha   90.00
_cell.angle_beta   90.00
_cell.angle_gamma   90.00
#
_symmetry.space_group_name_H-M   'P 1'
#
loop_
_entity.id
_entity.type
_entity.pdbx_description
1 polymer ?
#
loop_
_entity_poly.entity_id
_entity_poly.type
_entity_poly.pdbx_seq_one_letter_code
_entity_poly.pdbx_strand_id
1 'polypeptide(L)'
;MDVQRADNYELHRREVAKTLLADRDDDFLVVTGLGSPNWDATAAGDHPLTFPLWGAMGGAATMGLGLATAQPKKRVMVMTGDGEMLMAMGSFATIATQATENLAIVVFDNERYGETGMQATHTAGPVDMAAVAKACGFPVTATVKTEAELTEALPLIKEAKGPVFVDIKVKAEPLPFILPTKDGVHLKNRFREKLLGPDSLL
;
A
#
# COMPACT_ATOMS: atom_id res chain seq x y z
N MET A 1 -15.73 -15.72 -12.65
CA MET A 1 -14.41 -15.09 -12.48
C MET A 1 -13.98 -14.65 -13.87
N ASP A 2 -13.92 -13.34 -14.09
CA ASP A 2 -13.43 -12.79 -15.36
C ASP A 2 -11.94 -12.54 -15.19
N VAL A 3 -11.13 -13.40 -15.80
CA VAL A 3 -9.67 -13.33 -15.65
C VAL A 3 -9.06 -12.25 -16.55
N GLN A 4 -9.76 -11.78 -17.57
CA GLN A 4 -9.22 -10.79 -18.53
C GLN A 4 -9.61 -9.35 -18.17
N ARG A 5 -10.53 -9.15 -17.23
CA ARG A 5 -10.95 -7.81 -16.76
C ARG A 5 -9.76 -6.92 -16.40
N ALA A 6 -8.81 -7.46 -15.66
CA ALA A 6 -7.65 -6.71 -15.20
C ALA A 6 -6.70 -6.23 -16.31
N ASP A 7 -6.74 -6.89 -17.48
CA ASP A 7 -5.92 -6.50 -18.63
C ASP A 7 -6.42 -5.19 -19.26
N ASN A 8 -7.64 -4.77 -18.92
CA ASN A 8 -8.33 -3.62 -19.50
C ASN A 8 -8.55 -2.45 -18.52
N TYR A 9 -8.05 -2.54 -17.27
CA TYR A 9 -8.10 -1.40 -16.36
C TYR A 9 -7.28 -0.22 -16.92
N GLU A 10 -7.81 0.99 -16.71
CA GLU A 10 -7.25 2.24 -17.21
C GLU A 10 -5.95 2.61 -16.49
N LEU A 11 -5.90 2.40 -15.18
CA LEU A 11 -4.83 2.87 -14.32
C LEU A 11 -3.58 1.97 -14.42
N HIS A 12 -2.45 2.59 -14.69
CA HIS A 12 -1.15 1.94 -14.71
C HIS A 12 -0.46 2.05 -13.35
N ARG A 13 -0.09 0.91 -12.75
CA ARG A 13 0.40 0.86 -11.35
C ARG A 13 1.58 1.78 -11.04
N ARG A 14 2.48 2.01 -12.01
CA ARG A 14 3.63 2.91 -11.85
C ARG A 14 3.25 4.38 -11.84
N GLU A 15 2.31 4.77 -12.70
CA GLU A 15 1.82 6.15 -12.72
C GLU A 15 0.98 6.43 -11.47
N VAL A 16 0.21 5.45 -10.98
CA VAL A 16 -0.47 5.54 -9.68
C VAL A 16 0.54 5.73 -8.55
N ALA A 17 1.58 4.87 -8.46
CA ALA A 17 2.61 5.02 -7.43
C ALA A 17 3.33 6.37 -7.48
N LYS A 18 3.71 6.82 -8.68
CA LYS A 18 4.33 8.13 -8.89
C LYS A 18 3.41 9.27 -8.42
N THR A 19 2.12 9.20 -8.72
CA THR A 19 1.14 10.20 -8.30
C THR A 19 0.94 10.22 -6.78
N LEU A 20 0.84 9.04 -6.15
CA LEU A 20 0.71 8.92 -4.69
C LEU A 20 1.95 9.45 -3.95
N LEU A 21 3.14 9.22 -4.51
CA LEU A 21 4.43 9.57 -3.89
C LEU A 21 4.95 10.96 -4.29
N ALA A 22 4.27 11.65 -5.22
CA ALA A 22 4.61 13.01 -5.62
C ALA A 22 4.46 14.00 -4.45
N ASP A 23 5.39 14.96 -4.40
CA ASP A 23 5.41 16.10 -3.48
C ASP A 23 5.30 15.73 -1.99
N ARG A 24 5.72 14.52 -1.62
CA ARG A 24 5.76 14.09 -0.22
C ARG A 24 6.85 14.83 0.56
N ASP A 25 6.54 15.15 1.81
CA ASP A 25 7.48 15.70 2.78
C ASP A 25 7.98 14.62 3.76
N ASP A 26 8.74 15.06 4.77
CA ASP A 26 9.29 14.18 5.81
C ASP A 26 8.25 13.72 6.87
N ASP A 27 6.99 14.18 6.76
CA ASP A 27 5.87 13.74 7.59
C ASP A 27 5.02 12.64 6.91
N PHE A 28 5.35 12.27 5.66
CA PHE A 28 4.70 11.20 4.91
C PHE A 28 5.57 9.92 4.88
N LEU A 29 5.15 8.92 5.66
CA LEU A 29 5.84 7.65 5.82
C LEU A 29 5.19 6.56 4.97
N VAL A 30 5.99 5.74 4.30
CA VAL A 30 5.48 4.70 3.41
C VAL A 30 6.01 3.33 3.82
N VAL A 31 5.11 2.35 3.95
CA VAL A 31 5.43 0.93 4.04
C VAL A 31 4.91 0.26 2.78
N THR A 32 5.78 -0.42 2.04
CA THR A 32 5.36 -1.13 0.83
C THR A 32 5.26 -2.62 1.07
N GLY A 33 4.23 -3.23 0.47
CA GLY A 33 4.01 -4.67 0.48
C GLY A 33 5.04 -5.44 -0.33
N LEU A 34 5.14 -6.73 -0.03
CA LEU A 34 5.99 -7.67 -0.72
C LEU A 34 5.69 -7.67 -2.23
N GLY A 35 6.76 -7.76 -3.01
CA GLY A 35 6.69 -7.92 -4.45
C GLY A 35 6.49 -6.59 -5.17
N SER A 36 5.49 -6.51 -6.03
CA SER A 36 5.39 -5.41 -6.99
C SER A 36 5.26 -4.00 -6.41
N PRO A 37 4.55 -3.76 -5.28
CA PRO A 37 4.56 -2.45 -4.63
C PRO A 37 5.95 -1.95 -4.21
N ASN A 38 6.87 -2.83 -3.80
CA ASN A 38 8.27 -2.46 -3.54
C ASN A 38 8.94 -1.90 -4.80
N TRP A 39 8.65 -2.48 -5.97
CA TRP A 39 9.22 -2.01 -7.24
C TRP A 39 8.62 -0.72 -7.71
N ASP A 40 7.31 -0.55 -7.56
CA ASP A 40 6.62 0.67 -7.99
C ASP A 40 7.09 1.88 -7.20
N ALA A 41 7.24 1.74 -5.87
CA ALA A 41 7.78 2.82 -5.05
C ALA A 41 9.23 3.15 -5.39
N THR A 42 10.06 2.13 -5.64
CA THR A 42 11.46 2.35 -6.05
C THR A 42 11.54 3.01 -7.43
N ALA A 43 10.68 2.62 -8.37
CA ALA A 43 10.56 3.21 -9.70
C ALA A 43 10.08 4.66 -9.67
N ALA A 44 9.21 5.01 -8.71
CA ALA A 44 8.78 6.38 -8.47
C ALA A 44 9.85 7.26 -7.80
N GLY A 45 10.95 6.66 -7.32
CA GLY A 45 12.06 7.32 -6.65
C GLY A 45 12.27 6.78 -5.24
N ASP A 46 13.37 6.05 -5.03
CA ASP A 46 13.75 5.55 -3.71
C ASP A 46 13.87 6.70 -2.70
N HIS A 47 13.41 6.46 -1.47
CA HIS A 47 13.39 7.46 -0.42
C HIS A 47 13.60 6.81 0.94
N PRO A 48 14.37 7.44 1.85
CA PRO A 48 14.67 6.87 3.16
C PRO A 48 13.42 6.62 4.03
N LEU A 49 12.34 7.40 3.85
CA LEU A 49 11.03 7.18 4.51
C LEU A 49 10.08 6.27 3.72
N THR A 50 10.60 5.51 2.76
CA THR A 50 9.92 4.32 2.20
C THR A 50 10.60 3.09 2.75
N PHE A 51 9.82 2.23 3.42
CA PHE A 51 10.26 0.96 3.94
C PHE A 51 9.71 -0.21 3.09
N PRO A 52 10.53 -0.80 2.21
CA PRO A 52 10.20 -2.02 1.49
C PRO A 52 10.15 -3.22 2.43
N LEU A 53 8.95 -3.76 2.66
CA LEU A 53 8.81 -4.98 3.45
C LEU A 53 9.17 -6.18 2.57
N TRP A 54 10.15 -6.95 3.02
CA TRP A 54 10.59 -8.19 2.38
C TRP A 54 10.27 -9.39 3.25
N GLY A 55 9.96 -10.53 2.61
CA GLY A 55 9.84 -11.83 3.29
C GLY A 55 8.64 -12.02 4.23
N ALA A 56 7.68 -11.09 4.23
CA ALA A 56 6.51 -11.12 5.12
C ALA A 56 5.23 -10.71 4.37
N MET A 57 4.79 -11.56 3.44
CA MET A 57 3.50 -11.37 2.76
C MET A 57 2.37 -11.36 3.80
N GLY A 58 1.50 -10.37 3.71
CA GLY A 58 0.42 -10.10 4.66
C GLY A 58 0.82 -9.19 5.83
N GLY A 59 2.10 -8.80 5.91
CA GLY A 59 2.63 -8.01 7.02
C GLY A 59 2.54 -6.50 6.82
N ALA A 60 2.36 -6.00 5.59
CA ALA A 60 2.49 -4.55 5.34
C ALA A 60 1.42 -3.72 6.07
N ALA A 61 0.17 -4.18 6.08
CA ALA A 61 -0.94 -3.48 6.74
C ALA A 61 -0.73 -3.35 8.26
N THR A 62 -0.29 -4.42 8.92
CA THR A 62 -0.04 -4.42 10.38
C THR A 62 1.25 -3.69 10.75
N MET A 63 2.28 -3.74 9.89
CA MET A 63 3.48 -2.92 10.04
C MET A 63 3.13 -1.42 9.95
N GLY A 64 2.30 -1.05 8.98
CA GLY A 64 1.78 0.31 8.84
C GLY A 64 1.00 0.77 10.07
N LEU A 65 0.14 -0.08 10.62
CA LEU A 65 -0.58 0.19 11.87
C LEU A 65 0.38 0.46 13.05
N GLY A 66 1.39 -0.40 13.22
CA GLY A 66 2.39 -0.22 14.28
C GLY A 66 3.15 1.11 14.13
N LEU A 67 3.54 1.46 12.90
CA LEU A 67 4.21 2.71 12.60
C LEU A 67 3.30 3.92 12.85
N ALA A 68 2.03 3.86 12.41
CA ALA A 68 1.05 4.93 12.62
C ALA A 68 0.79 5.18 14.11
N THR A 69 0.70 4.09 14.89
CA THR A 69 0.57 4.14 16.35
C THR A 69 1.80 4.79 17.01
N ALA A 70 3.01 4.45 16.54
CA ALA A 70 4.26 4.98 17.08
C ALA A 70 4.53 6.43 16.66
N GLN A 71 3.98 6.88 15.52
CA GLN A 71 4.19 8.20 14.94
C GLN A 71 2.85 8.92 14.70
N PRO A 72 2.06 9.21 15.76
CA PRO A 72 0.67 9.68 15.61
C PRO A 72 0.52 11.06 14.92
N LYS A 73 1.63 11.81 14.78
CA LYS A 73 1.65 13.12 14.12
C LYS A 73 2.05 13.06 12.64
N LYS A 74 2.50 11.91 12.14
CA LYS A 74 2.96 11.72 10.76
C LYS A 74 1.96 10.87 9.99
N ARG A 75 1.75 11.14 8.70
CA ARG A 75 0.88 10.34 7.84
C ARG A 75 1.59 9.04 7.48
N VAL A 76 0.91 7.91 7.61
CA VAL A 76 1.42 6.60 7.20
C VAL A 76 0.56 6.04 6.08
N MET A 77 1.19 5.75 4.94
CA MET A 77 0.57 5.05 3.82
C MET A 77 1.19 3.65 3.68
N VAL A 78 0.34 2.63 3.71
CA VAL A 78 0.69 1.29 3.26
C VAL A 78 0.34 1.20 1.79
N MET A 79 1.30 0.86 0.93
CA MET A 79 1.08 0.60 -0.49
C MET A 79 1.33 -0.89 -0.75
N THR A 80 0.30 -1.68 -0.97
CA THR A 80 0.38 -3.15 -1.06
C THR A 80 -0.38 -3.69 -2.27
N GLY A 81 -0.29 -5.00 -2.53
CA GLY A 81 -1.05 -5.69 -3.57
C GLY A 81 -2.28 -6.40 -3.00
N ASP A 82 -3.26 -6.67 -3.85
CA ASP A 82 -4.47 -7.42 -3.50
C ASP A 82 -4.16 -8.81 -2.94
N GLY A 83 -3.24 -9.56 -3.57
CA GLY A 83 -2.83 -10.87 -3.10
C GLY A 83 -2.25 -10.86 -1.67
N GLU A 84 -1.47 -9.83 -1.33
CA GLU A 84 -0.97 -9.63 0.02
C GLU A 84 -2.09 -9.27 1.00
N MET A 85 -2.96 -8.33 0.62
CA MET A 85 -4.05 -7.89 1.48
C MET A 85 -5.04 -9.03 1.77
N LEU A 86 -5.33 -9.87 0.77
CA LEU A 86 -6.14 -11.08 0.90
C LEU A 86 -5.57 -12.07 1.92
N MET A 87 -4.25 -12.22 1.99
CA MET A 87 -3.59 -13.12 2.96
C MET A 87 -3.77 -12.64 4.39
N ALA A 88 -3.91 -11.33 4.62
CA ALA A 88 -4.02 -10.73 5.93
C ALA A 88 -5.36 -9.99 6.17
N MET A 89 -6.46 -10.41 5.53
CA MET A 89 -7.77 -9.76 5.72
C MET A 89 -8.22 -9.69 7.19
N GLY A 90 -7.82 -10.64 8.03
CA GLY A 90 -8.10 -10.59 9.47
C GLY A 90 -7.54 -9.34 10.18
N SER A 91 -6.52 -8.69 9.60
CA SER A 91 -5.97 -7.44 10.11
C SER A 91 -6.96 -6.27 10.05
N PHE A 92 -7.98 -6.31 9.19
CA PHE A 92 -9.00 -5.26 9.13
C PHE A 92 -9.71 -5.06 10.47
N ALA A 93 -10.06 -6.15 11.17
CA ALA A 93 -10.68 -6.07 12.49
C ALA A 93 -9.77 -5.36 13.51
N THR A 94 -8.47 -5.71 13.51
CA THR A 94 -7.48 -5.07 14.39
C THR A 94 -7.31 -3.59 14.06
N ILE A 95 -7.13 -3.24 12.79
CA ILE A 95 -6.90 -1.87 12.34
C ILE A 95 -8.12 -0.99 12.65
N ALA A 96 -9.33 -1.48 12.37
CA ALA A 96 -10.56 -0.77 12.71
C ALA A 96 -10.73 -0.58 14.22
N THR A 97 -10.35 -1.58 15.03
CA THR A 97 -10.41 -1.48 16.50
C THR A 97 -9.42 -0.48 17.07
N GLN A 98 -8.20 -0.41 16.52
CA GLN A 98 -7.18 0.56 16.96
C GLN A 98 -7.48 1.99 16.48
N ALA A 99 -8.20 2.13 15.36
CA ALA A 99 -8.74 3.39 14.87
C ALA A 99 -7.73 4.56 14.77
N THR A 100 -6.48 4.29 14.36
CA THR A 100 -5.45 5.33 14.22
C THR A 100 -5.83 6.31 13.11
N GLU A 101 -5.91 7.61 13.44
CA GLU A 101 -6.38 8.65 12.51
C GLU A 101 -5.42 8.91 11.33
N ASN A 102 -4.17 8.47 11.40
CA ASN A 102 -3.11 8.82 10.45
C ASN A 102 -2.70 7.67 9.51
N LEU A 103 -3.49 6.59 9.43
CA LEU A 103 -3.19 5.43 8.59
C LEU A 103 -4.07 5.37 7.33
N ALA A 104 -3.43 5.17 6.17
CA ALA A 104 -4.09 4.78 4.92
C ALA A 104 -3.51 3.46 4.38
N ILE A 105 -4.38 2.54 3.98
CA ILE A 105 -4.04 1.31 3.29
C ILE A 105 -4.48 1.47 1.83
N VAL A 106 -3.52 1.43 0.93
CA VAL A 106 -3.72 1.57 -0.52
C VAL A 106 -3.33 0.27 -1.18
N VAL A 107 -4.30 -0.38 -1.81
CA VAL A 107 -4.12 -1.66 -2.49
C VAL A 107 -4.06 -1.41 -3.99
N PHE A 108 -3.02 -1.93 -4.63
CA PHE A 108 -2.92 -2.03 -6.08
C PHE A 108 -3.47 -3.39 -6.48
N ASP A 109 -4.73 -3.38 -6.89
CA ASP A 109 -5.47 -4.59 -7.24
C ASP A 109 -5.46 -4.79 -8.75
N ASN A 110 -4.50 -5.60 -9.19
CA ASN A 110 -4.43 -6.10 -10.55
C ASN A 110 -5.11 -7.47 -10.70
N GLU A 111 -5.79 -7.96 -9.66
CA GLU A 111 -6.50 -9.23 -9.61
C GLU A 111 -5.60 -10.46 -9.88
N ARG A 112 -4.27 -10.31 -9.68
CA ARG A 112 -3.26 -11.29 -10.10
C ARG A 112 -2.11 -11.42 -9.11
N TYR A 113 -1.70 -12.66 -8.82
CA TYR A 113 -0.41 -12.91 -8.18
C TYR A 113 0.74 -12.73 -9.18
N GLY A 114 1.20 -11.49 -9.33
CA GLY A 114 2.19 -11.09 -10.34
C GLY A 114 3.53 -11.82 -10.27
N GLU A 115 3.96 -12.22 -9.07
CA GLU A 115 5.27 -12.85 -8.88
C GLU A 115 5.28 -14.37 -9.10
N THR A 116 4.13 -15.04 -8.98
CA THR A 116 4.05 -16.52 -8.94
C THR A 116 3.52 -17.14 -10.22
N GLY A 117 3.27 -16.33 -11.26
CA GLY A 117 2.77 -16.80 -12.55
C GLY A 117 1.40 -16.24 -12.96
N MET A 118 1.00 -15.07 -12.46
CA MET A 118 -0.22 -14.36 -12.86
C MET A 118 -1.51 -15.15 -12.61
N GLN A 119 -1.55 -15.97 -11.56
CA GLN A 119 -2.78 -16.63 -11.14
C GLN A 119 -3.80 -15.58 -10.69
N ALA A 120 -5.08 -15.79 -11.02
CA ALA A 120 -6.15 -14.92 -10.55
C ALA A 120 -6.23 -14.94 -9.02
N THR A 121 -6.35 -13.76 -8.41
CA THR A 121 -6.65 -13.63 -6.98
C THR A 121 -8.16 -13.71 -6.75
N HIS A 122 -8.59 -13.62 -5.49
CA HIS A 122 -10.01 -13.65 -5.16
C HIS A 122 -10.77 -12.38 -5.58
N THR A 123 -10.07 -11.28 -5.85
CA THR A 123 -10.65 -10.02 -6.35
C THR A 123 -10.99 -10.05 -7.84
N ALA A 124 -10.43 -11.01 -8.61
CA ALA A 124 -10.94 -11.40 -9.94
C ALA A 124 -12.35 -12.02 -9.87
N GLY A 125 -12.74 -12.47 -8.67
CA GLY A 125 -14.04 -13.01 -8.33
C GLY A 125 -14.96 -11.96 -7.69
N PRO A 126 -15.82 -12.37 -6.74
CA PRO A 126 -16.80 -11.49 -6.11
C PRO A 126 -16.27 -10.75 -4.88
N VAL A 127 -15.00 -10.95 -4.47
CA VAL A 127 -14.47 -10.31 -3.27
C VAL A 127 -14.28 -8.81 -3.51
N ASP A 128 -14.93 -8.00 -2.69
CA ASP A 128 -14.80 -6.55 -2.64
C ASP A 128 -14.11 -6.17 -1.32
N MET A 129 -12.81 -5.87 -1.38
CA MET A 129 -12.02 -5.57 -0.18
C MET A 129 -12.44 -4.25 0.47
N ALA A 130 -12.86 -3.24 -0.30
CA ALA A 130 -13.30 -1.97 0.25
C ALA A 130 -14.62 -2.14 1.03
N ALA A 131 -15.55 -2.94 0.51
CA ALA A 131 -16.78 -3.29 1.22
C ALA A 131 -16.50 -4.10 2.50
N VAL A 132 -15.55 -5.05 2.46
CA VAL A 132 -15.15 -5.81 3.65
C VAL A 132 -14.51 -4.89 4.70
N ALA A 133 -13.57 -4.02 4.32
CA ALA A 133 -12.97 -3.05 5.22
C ALA A 133 -14.03 -2.15 5.87
N LYS A 134 -15.01 -1.68 5.09
CA LYS A 134 -16.14 -0.89 5.59
C LYS A 134 -16.95 -1.67 6.62
N ALA A 135 -17.27 -2.93 6.33
CA ALA A 135 -18.00 -3.81 7.25
C ALA A 135 -17.21 -4.10 8.55
N CYS A 136 -15.87 -4.08 8.50
CA CYS A 136 -15.02 -4.18 9.69
C CYS A 136 -14.95 -2.89 10.51
N GLY A 137 -15.44 -1.75 10.00
CA GLY A 137 -15.51 -0.49 10.73
C GLY A 137 -14.55 0.61 10.26
N PHE A 138 -13.95 0.48 9.07
CA PHE A 138 -13.16 1.58 8.49
C PHE A 138 -14.09 2.76 8.17
N PRO A 139 -13.81 3.98 8.68
CA PRO A 139 -14.66 5.14 8.43
C PRO A 139 -14.57 5.64 6.98
N VAL A 140 -13.46 5.38 6.29
CA VAL A 140 -13.23 5.81 4.92
C VAL A 140 -12.78 4.63 4.08
N THR A 141 -13.59 4.28 3.08
CA THR A 141 -13.31 3.20 2.13
C THR A 141 -13.67 3.64 0.72
N ALA A 142 -12.82 3.32 -0.27
CA ALA A 142 -13.11 3.58 -1.68
C ALA A 142 -12.58 2.47 -2.58
N THR A 143 -13.23 2.29 -3.73
CA THR A 143 -12.69 1.55 -4.87
C THR A 143 -12.48 2.53 -6.01
N VAL A 144 -11.28 2.54 -6.59
CA VAL A 144 -10.86 3.45 -7.65
C VAL A 144 -10.59 2.63 -8.91
N LYS A 145 -11.12 3.08 -10.05
CA LYS A 145 -11.02 2.42 -11.36
C LYS A 145 -10.60 3.36 -12.49
N THR A 146 -10.73 4.67 -12.30
CA THR A 146 -10.45 5.70 -13.31
C THR A 146 -9.52 6.78 -12.78
N GLU A 147 -8.90 7.57 -13.66
CA GLU A 147 -8.03 8.70 -13.27
C GLU A 147 -8.79 9.78 -12.48
N ALA A 148 -10.07 9.99 -12.80
CA ALA A 148 -10.92 10.93 -12.06
C ALA A 148 -11.14 10.47 -10.62
N GLU A 149 -11.47 9.19 -10.42
CA GLU A 149 -11.63 8.61 -9.07
C GLU A 149 -10.30 8.58 -8.31
N LEU A 150 -9.17 8.38 -8.99
CA LEU A 150 -7.84 8.48 -8.36
C LEU A 150 -7.59 9.90 -7.84
N THR A 151 -7.93 10.91 -8.64
CA THR A 151 -7.82 12.32 -8.25
C THR A 151 -8.66 12.63 -7.01
N GLU A 152 -9.88 12.09 -6.93
CA GLU A 152 -10.76 12.23 -5.76
C GLU A 152 -10.24 11.47 -4.53
N ALA A 153 -9.58 10.33 -4.73
CA ALA A 153 -9.03 9.51 -3.66
C ALA A 153 -7.74 10.07 -3.05
N LEU A 154 -6.97 10.89 -3.78
CA LEU A 154 -5.72 11.47 -3.30
C LEU A 154 -5.84 12.20 -1.94
N PRO A 155 -6.76 13.15 -1.75
CA PRO A 155 -6.93 13.79 -0.44
C PRO A 155 -7.39 12.82 0.65
N LEU A 156 -8.17 11.78 0.30
CA LEU A 156 -8.53 10.73 1.26
C LEU A 156 -7.29 9.97 1.76
N ILE A 157 -6.40 9.62 0.83
CA ILE A 157 -5.17 8.88 1.11
C ILE A 157 -4.13 9.75 1.84
N LYS A 158 -4.01 11.03 1.50
CA LYS A 158 -2.98 11.90 2.07
C LYS A 158 -3.41 12.58 3.37
N GLU A 159 -4.69 12.90 3.56
CA GLU A 159 -5.12 13.86 4.58
C GLU A 159 -6.30 13.38 5.46
N ALA A 160 -7.20 12.55 4.95
CA ALA A 160 -8.40 12.18 5.71
C ALA A 160 -8.06 11.40 6.99
N LYS A 161 -8.83 11.65 8.05
CA LYS A 161 -8.75 10.90 9.31
C LYS A 161 -9.15 9.44 9.08
N GLY A 162 -8.22 8.55 9.38
CA GLY A 162 -8.30 7.12 9.14
C GLY A 162 -8.90 6.30 10.28
N PRO A 163 -8.79 4.96 10.19
CA PRO A 163 -8.05 4.24 9.15
C PRO A 163 -8.75 4.34 7.79
N VAL A 164 -7.99 4.66 6.74
CA VAL A 164 -8.48 4.78 5.36
C VAL A 164 -8.14 3.49 4.61
N PHE A 165 -9.06 2.97 3.80
CA PHE A 165 -8.80 1.87 2.87
C PHE A 165 -9.18 2.27 1.44
N VAL A 166 -8.23 2.17 0.50
CA VAL A 166 -8.50 2.44 -0.91
C VAL A 166 -8.03 1.25 -1.75
N ASP A 167 -8.96 0.65 -2.47
CA ASP A 167 -8.72 -0.40 -3.44
C ASP A 167 -8.60 0.20 -4.84
N ILE A 168 -7.39 0.28 -5.40
CA ILE A 168 -7.14 0.86 -6.72
C ILE A 168 -7.00 -0.27 -7.73
N LYS A 169 -7.98 -0.39 -8.62
CA LYS A 169 -7.92 -1.31 -9.76
C LYS A 169 -6.87 -0.83 -10.75
N VAL A 170 -5.83 -1.62 -10.94
CA VAL A 170 -4.72 -1.31 -11.83
C VAL A 170 -4.54 -2.40 -12.87
N LYS A 171 -3.99 -2.02 -14.02
CA LYS A 171 -3.77 -2.93 -15.13
C LYS A 171 -2.87 -4.10 -14.75
N ALA A 172 -3.28 -5.31 -15.15
CA ALA A 172 -2.40 -6.46 -15.16
C ALA A 172 -1.43 -6.35 -16.36
N GLU A 173 -0.21 -5.91 -16.10
CA GLU A 173 0.80 -5.69 -17.15
C GLU A 173 2.20 -6.15 -16.72
N PRO A 174 3.03 -6.64 -17.65
CA PRO A 174 4.43 -6.95 -17.37
C PRO A 174 5.24 -5.66 -17.28
N LEU A 175 6.01 -5.50 -16.20
CA LEU A 175 6.89 -4.35 -15.99
C LEU A 175 8.31 -4.81 -15.63
N PRO A 176 9.35 -4.06 -16.04
CA PRO A 176 10.74 -4.41 -15.70
C PRO A 176 10.98 -4.28 -14.20
N PHE A 177 11.74 -5.19 -13.58
CA PHE A 177 12.02 -5.07 -12.15
C PHE A 177 12.93 -3.88 -11.84
N ILE A 178 12.49 -3.01 -10.92
CA ILE A 178 13.30 -1.94 -10.33
C ILE A 178 13.34 -2.20 -8.83
N LEU A 179 14.38 -2.91 -8.40
CA LEU A 179 14.44 -3.49 -7.06
C LEU A 179 15.08 -2.52 -6.06
N PRO A 180 14.45 -2.27 -4.89
CA PRO A 180 15.18 -1.72 -3.77
C PRO A 180 16.19 -2.75 -3.25
N THR A 181 17.14 -2.31 -2.42
CA THR A 181 18.02 -3.24 -1.72
C THR A 181 17.21 -4.28 -0.92
N LYS A 182 17.74 -5.51 -0.85
CA LYS A 182 17.17 -6.61 -0.06
C LYS A 182 17.75 -6.70 1.35
N ASP A 183 18.69 -5.82 1.68
CA ASP A 183 19.28 -5.75 3.01
C ASP A 183 18.29 -5.11 4.00
N GLY A 184 17.59 -5.96 4.74
CA GLY A 184 16.62 -5.54 5.75
C GLY A 184 17.25 -4.73 6.89
N VAL A 185 18.54 -4.93 7.22
CA VAL A 185 19.23 -4.15 8.25
C VAL A 185 19.42 -2.73 7.74
N HIS A 186 19.93 -2.58 6.51
CA HIS A 186 20.08 -1.27 5.87
C HIS A 186 18.73 -0.54 5.74
N LEU A 187 17.68 -1.20 5.23
CA LEU A 187 16.36 -0.59 5.07
C LEU A 187 15.76 -0.12 6.39
N LYS A 188 15.88 -0.93 7.45
CA LYS A 188 15.42 -0.56 8.79
C LYS A 188 16.24 0.62 9.34
N ASN A 189 17.56 0.57 9.21
CA ASN A 189 18.45 1.60 9.76
C ASN A 189 18.26 2.94 9.06
N ARG A 190 18.25 2.99 7.72
CA ARG A 190 18.06 4.23 6.95
C ARG A 190 16.72 4.91 7.28
N PHE A 191 15.67 4.11 7.46
CA PHE A 191 14.35 4.61 7.80
C PHE A 191 14.34 5.20 9.21
N ARG A 192 14.91 4.48 10.18
CA ARG A 192 15.03 4.95 11.57
C ARG A 192 15.87 6.22 11.68
N GLU A 193 17.03 6.27 11.03
CA GLU A 193 17.88 7.47 11.06
C GLU A 193 17.15 8.69 10.49
N LYS A 194 16.48 8.53 9.34
CA LYS A 194 15.73 9.63 8.73
C LYS A 194 14.52 10.04 9.57
N LEU A 195 13.85 9.08 10.22
CA LEU A 195 12.64 9.34 11.01
C LEU A 195 12.96 9.92 12.41
N LEU A 196 13.99 9.41 13.07
CA LEU A 196 14.26 9.64 14.50
C LEU A 196 15.58 10.39 14.76
N GLY A 197 16.41 10.58 13.72
CA GLY A 197 17.74 11.18 13.82
C GLY A 197 18.87 10.14 13.93
N PRO A 198 20.13 10.60 13.84
CA PRO A 198 21.32 9.75 13.77
C PRO A 198 21.54 8.88 15.01
N ASP A 199 21.10 9.34 16.19
CA ASP A 199 21.26 8.62 17.45
C ASP A 199 20.32 7.40 17.58
N SER A 200 19.43 7.18 16.61
CA SER A 200 18.45 6.08 16.64
C SER A 200 19.04 4.69 16.41
N LEU A 201 20.33 4.60 16.09
CA LEU A 201 21.07 3.36 15.88
C LEU A 201 22.03 3.00 17.02
N LEU A 202 22.14 3.85 18.05
CA LEU A 202 22.86 3.58 19.29
C LEU A 202 22.04 2.64 20.19
#